data_AF-E9PR95-F1
#
_entry.id   AF-E9PR95-F1
#
_cell.length_a   1.000
_cell.length_b   1.000
_cell.length_c   1.000
_cell.angle_alpha   90.00
_cell.angle_beta   90.00
_cell.angle_gamma   90.00
#
_symmetry.space_group_name_H-M   'P 1'
#
loop_
_entity.id
_entity.type
_entity.pdbx_description
1 polymer ?
#
loop_
_entity_poly.entity_id
_entity_poly.type
_entity_poly.pdbx_seq_one_letter_code
_entity_poly.pdbx_strand_id
1 'polypeptide(L)' 'MACAEFSFHVPSLEELAGVMQKGLKDNFADVQVSVVDCPDLTKEPFTFPVKGICGKTRIAEVGGVPYLLPLVNQKK' A
#
# COMPACT_ATOMS: atom_id res chain seq x y z
N MET A 1 -30.37 3.96 14.53
CA MET A 1 -29.93 2.93 13.55
C MET A 1 -28.91 2.06 14.23
N ALA A 2 -29.19 0.76 14.40
CA ALA A 2 -28.20 -0.18 14.94
C ALA A 2 -27.27 -0.62 13.81
N CYS A 3 -25.95 -0.57 14.02
CA CYS A 3 -24.97 -1.17 13.11
C CYS A 3 -25.15 -2.68 13.16
N ALA A 4 -25.48 -3.30 12.01
CA ALA A 4 -25.46 -4.75 11.88
C ALA A 4 -24.04 -5.20 11.55
N GLU A 5 -23.52 -6.17 12.31
CA GLU A 5 -22.24 -6.80 12.01
C GLU A 5 -22.44 -8.01 11.10
N PHE A 6 -21.65 -8.08 10.03
CA PHE A 6 -21.60 -9.20 9.11
C PHE A 6 -20.22 -9.85 9.21
N SER A 7 -20.19 -11.17 9.40
CA SER A 7 -18.94 -11.92 9.40
C SER A 7 -18.45 -12.12 7.96
N PHE A 8 -17.28 -11.55 7.64
CA PHE A 8 -16.62 -11.81 6.36
C PHE A 8 -15.73 -13.04 6.46
N HIS A 9 -15.63 -13.79 5.35
CA HIS A 9 -14.65 -14.85 5.21
C HIS A 9 -13.24 -14.23 5.24
N VAL A 10 -12.37 -14.77 6.10
CA VAL A 10 -10.95 -14.37 6.19
C VAL A 10 -10.12 -15.53 5.64
N PRO A 11 -9.79 -15.53 4.33
CA PRO A 11 -8.99 -16.59 3.72
C PRO A 11 -7.57 -16.60 4.29
N SER A 12 -6.90 -17.75 4.19
CA SER A 12 -5.48 -17.83 4.52
C SER A 12 -4.62 -17.14 3.45
N LEU A 13 -3.38 -16.80 3.79
CA LEU A 13 -2.47 -16.18 2.83
C LEU A 13 -2.13 -17.14 1.67
N GLU A 14 -2.09 -18.44 1.95
CA GLU A 14 -1.82 -19.49 0.98
C GLU A 14 -2.98 -19.64 -0.01
N GLU A 15 -4.23 -19.55 0.47
CA GLU A 15 -5.42 -19.52 -0.37
C GLU A 15 -5.38 -18.30 -1.31
N LEU A 16 -5.07 -17.12 -0.76
CA LEU A 16 -4.96 -15.89 -1.54
C LEU A 16 -3.86 -16.01 -2.61
N ALA A 17 -2.70 -16.54 -2.26
CA ALA A 17 -1.60 -16.76 -3.21
C ALA A 17 -2.03 -17.68 -4.37
N GLY A 18 -2.76 -18.76 -4.08
CA GLY A 18 -3.29 -19.68 -5.09
C GLY A 18 -4.28 -19.01 -6.04
N VAL A 19 -5.23 -18.22 -5.50
CA VAL A 19 -6.21 -17.47 -6.29
C VAL A 19 -5.52 -16.42 -7.16
N MET A 20 -4.57 -15.66 -6.61
CA MET A 20 -3.82 -14.65 -7.36
C MET A 20 -3.00 -15.26 -8.47
N GLN A 21 -2.29 -16.37 -8.22
CA GLN A 21 -1.51 -17.04 -9.25
C GLN A 21 -2.38 -17.52 -10.40
N LYS A 22 -3.56 -18.06 -10.09
CA LYS A 22 -4.52 -18.48 -11.11
C LYS A 22 -5.03 -17.30 -11.93
N GLY A 23 -5.51 -16.23 -11.29
CA GLY A 23 -6.11 -15.09 -12.00
C GLY A 23 -5.11 -14.24 -12.79
N LEU A 24 -3.86 -14.13 -12.32
CA LEU A 24 -2.83 -13.38 -13.02
C LEU A 24 -2.35 -14.09 -14.30
N LYS A 25 -2.38 -15.44 -14.34
CA LYS A 25 -1.98 -16.21 -15.54
C LYS A 25 -2.84 -15.90 -16.77
N ASP A 26 -4.05 -15.39 -16.58
CA ASP A 26 -4.92 -15.01 -17.69
C ASP A 26 -4.43 -13.73 -18.40
N ASN A 27 -3.59 -12.93 -17.72
CA ASN A 27 -3.16 -11.61 -18.20
C ASN A 27 -1.64 -11.51 -18.46
N PHE A 28 -0.84 -12.43 -17.91
CA PHE A 28 0.62 -12.39 -17.97
C PHE A 28 1.18 -13.72 -18.45
N ALA A 29 2.27 -13.66 -19.24
CA ALA A 29 2.89 -14.85 -19.83
C ALA A 29 3.56 -15.76 -18.79
N ASP A 30 4.16 -15.19 -17.75
CA ASP A 30 4.76 -15.91 -16.63
C ASP A 30 4.35 -15.26 -15.31
N VAL A 31 3.93 -16.09 -14.34
CA VAL A 31 3.42 -15.64 -13.05
C VAL A 31 3.88 -16.58 -11.94
N GLN A 32 4.65 -16.02 -11.01
CA GLN A 32 4.99 -16.65 -9.75
C GLN A 32 4.47 -15.80 -8.58
N VAL A 33 3.73 -16.45 -7.68
CA VAL A 33 3.21 -15.82 -6.45
C VAL A 33 3.69 -16.66 -5.28
N SER A 34 4.25 -16.00 -4.27
CA SER A 34 4.70 -16.63 -3.03
C SER A 34 4.31 -15.77 -1.83
N VAL A 35 4.01 -16.43 -0.71
CA VAL A 35 3.84 -15.75 0.58
C VAL A 35 5.23 -15.65 1.20
N VAL A 36 5.67 -14.42 1.46
CA VAL A 36 6.97 -14.12 2.06
C VAL A 36 6.80 -13.14 3.20
N ASP A 37 7.71 -13.19 4.17
CA ASP A 37 7.81 -12.15 5.19
C ASP A 37 8.11 -10.80 4.54
N CYS A 38 7.52 -9.74 5.08
CA CYS A 38 7.75 -8.39 4.59
C CYS A 38 9.24 -8.04 4.75
N PRO A 39 9.96 -7.76 3.64
CA PRO A 39 11.37 -7.40 3.72
C PRO A 39 11.53 -6.04 4.40
N ASP A 40 12.69 -5.79 5.00
CA ASP A 40 12.99 -4.50 5.63
C ASP A 40 13.18 -3.41 4.57
N LEU A 41 12.12 -2.62 4.36
CA LEU A 41 12.06 -1.58 3.34
C LEU A 41 12.91 -0.35 3.67
N THR A 42 13.50 -0.25 4.87
CA THR A 42 14.44 0.86 5.15
C THR A 42 15.76 0.72 4.39
N LYS A 43 16.05 -0.46 3.85
CA LYS A 43 17.28 -0.76 3.13
C LYS A 43 17.12 -0.48 1.63
N GLU A 44 18.24 -0.44 0.92
CA GLU A 44 18.22 -0.42 -0.55
C GLU A 44 17.44 -1.64 -1.08
N PRO A 45 16.66 -1.48 -2.17
CA PRO A 45 16.56 -0.32 -3.07
C PRO A 45 15.50 0.72 -2.67
N PHE A 46 14.70 0.49 -1.62
CA PHE A 46 13.53 1.32 -1.34
C PHE A 46 13.81 2.50 -0.43
N THR A 47 14.73 2.34 0.54
CA THR A 47 15.17 3.37 1.49
C THR A 47 14.02 4.10 2.20
N PHE A 48 12.96 3.37 2.54
CA PHE A 48 11.78 3.94 3.21
C PHE A 48 12.12 4.40 4.64
N PRO A 49 11.42 5.42 5.16
CA PRO A 49 11.59 5.85 6.55
C PRO A 49 11.21 4.77 7.59
N VAL A 50 10.51 3.71 7.18
CA VAL A 50 9.97 2.65 8.03
C VAL A 50 10.19 1.27 7.39
N LYS A 51 10.25 0.24 8.25
CA LYS A 51 10.57 -1.15 7.85
C LYS A 51 9.58 -1.80 6.88
N GLY A 52 8.35 -1.30 6.80
CA GLY A 52 7.31 -1.92 5.97
C GLY A 52 6.25 -0.93 5.54
N ILE A 53 5.45 -1.33 4.55
CA ILE A 53 4.25 -0.60 4.10
C ILE A 53 3.03 -0.85 4.99
N CYS A 54 3.09 -1.90 5.81
CA CYS A 54 2.02 -2.31 6.70
C CYS A 54 2.20 -1.63 8.07
N GLY A 55 1.14 -1.00 8.60
CA GLY A 55 1.18 -0.30 9.88
C GLY A 55 0.01 0.66 10.03
N LYS A 56 0.24 1.82 10.64
CA LYS A 56 -0.73 2.93 10.71
C LYS A 56 -0.72 3.70 9.39
N THR A 57 -1.21 3.08 8.31
CA THR A 57 -1.33 3.75 7.01
C THR A 57 -2.06 5.08 7.18
N ARG A 58 -1.50 6.15 6.64
CA ARG A 58 -2.07 7.51 6.64
C ARG A 58 -2.08 7.98 5.20
N ILE A 59 -3.20 8.55 4.78
CA ILE A 59 -3.24 9.29 3.52
C ILE A 59 -2.57 10.64 3.80
N ALA A 60 -1.46 10.90 3.12
CA ALA A 60 -0.78 12.19 3.17
C ALA A 60 -1.11 12.96 1.88
N GLU A 61 -1.74 14.13 2.03
CA GLU A 61 -1.92 15.08 0.94
C GLU A 61 -0.75 16.05 0.96
N VAL A 62 0.01 16.11 -0.14
CA VAL A 62 1.13 17.03 -0.32
C VAL A 62 0.80 17.94 -1.49
N GLY A 63 0.93 19.26 -1.31
CA GLY A 63 0.71 20.24 -2.38
C GLY A 63 -0.68 20.84 -2.48
N GLY A 64 -1.42 20.92 -1.36
CA GLY A 64 -2.70 21.63 -1.31
C GLY A 64 -2.59 23.11 -1.73
N VAL A 65 -3.74 23.75 -1.96
CA VAL A 65 -3.88 25.14 -2.46
C VAL A 65 -2.93 26.17 -1.83
N PRO A 66 -2.61 26.15 -0.52
CA PRO A 66 -1.66 27.11 0.08
C PRO A 66 -0.26 27.09 -0.52
N TYR A 67 0.14 25.99 -1.18
CA TYR A 67 1.43 25.84 -1.85
C TYR A 67 1.38 26.15 -3.35
N LEU A 68 0.21 26.45 -3.91
CA LEU A 68 0.03 26.83 -5.32
C LEU A 68 0.25 28.33 -5.56
N LEU A 69 0.15 29.15 -4.52
CA LEU A 69 0.28 30.59 -4.63
C LEU A 69 1.71 31.03 -4.24
N PRO A 70 2.37 31.88 -5.04
CA PRO A 70 3.66 32.43 -4.68
C PRO A 70 3.53 33.26 -3.39
N LEU A 71 4.43 33.02 -2.45
CA LEU A 71 4.50 33.80 -1.21
C LEU A 71 5.18 35.14 -1.50
N VAL A 72 4.58 36.22 -1.00
CA VAL A 72 5.15 37.56 -1.16
C VAL A 72 6.46 37.64 -0.34
N ASN A 73 7.55 38.04 -1.00
CA ASN A 73 8.78 38.35 -0.29
C ASN A 73 8.67 39.77 0.28
N GLN A 74 8.53 39.89 1.60
CA GLN A 74 8.43 41.18 2.30
C GLN A 74 9.81 41.81 2.60
N LYS A 75 10.90 41.09 2.32
CA LYS A 75 12.25 41.64 2.46
C LYS A 75 12.64 42.29 1.14
N LYS A 76 12.77 43.61 1.19
CA LYS A 76 13.33 44.46 0.15
C LYS A 76 14.80 44.74 0.46
#